data_AF-A0A9D8HQP9-F1
#
_entry.id   AF-A0A9D8HQP9-F1
#
_cell.length_a   1.000
_cell.length_b   1.000
_cell.length_c   1.000
_cell.angle_alpha   90.00
_cell.angle_beta   90.00
_cell.angle_gamma   90.00
#
_symmetry.space_group_name_H-M   'P 1'
#
loop_
_entity.id
_entity.type
_entity.pdbx_description
1 polymer ?
#
loop_
_entity_poly.entity_id
_entity_poly.type
_entity_poly.pdbx_seq_one_letter_code
_entity_poly.pdbx_strand_id
1 'polypeptide(L)'
;MELSLKLNKRDLRTEEAIRDEIESILNKYGLKEFFKINISTSTEKIRVKIGKGRPGPFAEYRSITKTIYLLDWEIDAKRLKKEERADGIFPLLSTDKSIGPKEALVSYKYQPRLEKRFNQFKSVHEAAPILFKNIQRVEAIMFLFFIALIVQGIIERKVRMSMKERGVKSLPIYPEYRRSFYPTTSKIFYNFDGISSYKILKNGKVIKEFKDELSSIQKLLLDLLDINEDDFNYKNLLLDPSGTIQKCRGFSPQLMII
;
A
#
# COMPACT_ATOMS: atom_id res chain seq x y z
N MET A 1 15.11 26.46 19.10
CA MET A 1 15.94 26.35 20.33
C MET A 1 17.25 27.12 20.26
N GLU A 2 17.89 27.30 19.11
CA GLU A 2 19.16 28.04 19.06
C GLU A 2 19.08 29.52 19.42
N LEU A 3 17.96 30.19 19.10
CA LEU A 3 17.84 31.63 19.32
C LEU A 3 17.81 31.99 20.82
N SER A 4 17.10 31.22 21.65
CA SER A 4 17.04 31.46 23.10
C SER A 4 18.41 31.36 23.78
N LEU A 5 19.32 30.53 23.26
CA LEU A 5 20.70 30.39 23.77
C LEU A 5 21.63 31.54 23.37
N LYS A 6 21.26 32.27 22.31
CA LYS A 6 22.01 33.41 21.74
C LYS A 6 21.49 34.77 22.26
N LEU A 7 20.35 34.82 22.96
CA LEU A 7 19.80 36.03 23.56
C LEU A 7 20.78 36.70 24.54
N ASN A 8 20.70 38.03 24.62
CA ASN A 8 21.50 38.88 25.50
C ASN A 8 23.02 38.87 25.20
N LYS A 9 23.43 38.36 24.03
CA LYS A 9 24.82 38.28 23.57
C LYS A 9 25.01 39.03 22.25
N ARG A 10 26.22 39.59 22.07
CA ARG A 10 26.64 40.33 20.85
C ARG A 10 25.57 41.32 20.37
N ASP A 11 24.96 41.02 19.22
CA ASP A 11 24.02 41.89 18.51
C ASP A 11 22.58 41.74 19.03
N LEU A 12 22.28 40.69 19.80
CA LEU A 12 20.97 40.41 20.40
C LEU A 12 20.86 40.95 21.83
N ARG A 13 21.19 42.22 22.03
CA ARG A 13 21.16 42.91 23.35
C ARG A 13 19.99 43.89 23.50
N THR A 14 19.34 44.26 22.42
CA THR A 14 18.20 45.17 22.39
C THR A 14 16.94 44.39 22.00
N GLU A 15 15.78 44.85 22.47
CA GLU A 15 14.50 44.23 22.13
C GLU A 15 14.26 44.27 20.60
N GLU A 16 14.59 45.39 19.96
CA GLU A 16 14.43 45.60 18.52
C GLU A 16 15.22 44.56 17.70
N ALA A 17 16.51 44.38 18.00
CA ALA A 17 17.35 43.40 17.29
C ALA A 17 16.87 41.96 17.50
N ILE A 18 16.31 41.65 18.68
CA ILE A 18 15.71 40.34 18.97
C ILE A 18 14.43 40.15 18.15
N ARG A 19 13.57 41.18 18.05
CA ARG A 19 12.34 41.14 17.23
C ARG A 19 12.66 40.98 15.75
N ASP A 20 13.63 41.71 15.22
CA ASP A 20 14.04 41.64 13.82
C ASP A 20 14.55 40.24 13.44
N GLU A 21 15.37 39.63 14.30
CA GLU A 21 15.87 38.26 14.08
C GLU A 21 14.73 37.23 14.15
N ILE A 22 13.78 37.39 15.08
CA ILE A 22 12.59 36.54 15.18
C ILE A 22 11.74 36.66 13.90
N GLU A 23 11.48 37.88 13.42
CA GLU A 23 10.72 38.09 12.20
C GLU A 23 11.44 37.53 10.97
N SER A 24 12.76 37.69 10.88
CA SER A 24 13.59 37.11 9.83
C SER A 24 13.44 35.58 9.77
N ILE A 25 13.51 34.91 10.93
CA ILE A 25 13.32 33.45 11.03
C ILE A 25 11.90 33.06 10.65
N LEU A 26 10.89 33.74 11.19
CA LEU A 26 9.48 33.41 10.90
C LEU A 26 9.14 33.61 9.42
N ASN A 27 9.64 34.67 8.80
CA ASN A 27 9.43 34.95 7.38
C ASN A 27 10.16 33.95 6.49
N LYS A 28 11.41 33.59 6.83
CA LYS A 28 12.21 32.60 6.08
C LYS A 28 11.50 31.25 5.94
N TYR A 29 10.78 30.82 6.97
CA TYR A 29 10.06 29.55 6.97
C TYR A 29 8.54 29.69 6.75
N GLY A 30 8.02 30.91 6.57
CA GLY A 30 6.58 31.14 6.42
C GLY A 30 5.76 30.77 7.65
N LEU A 31 6.37 30.81 8.85
CA LEU A 31 5.78 30.29 10.10
C LEU A 31 5.10 31.35 10.96
N LYS A 32 5.02 32.60 10.49
CA LYS A 32 4.52 33.76 11.27
C LYS A 32 3.13 33.54 11.86
N GLU A 33 2.25 32.83 11.14
CA GLU A 33 0.87 32.58 11.57
C GLU A 33 0.72 31.38 12.53
N PHE A 34 1.79 30.59 12.74
CA PHE A 34 1.74 29.35 13.52
C PHE A 34 2.33 29.49 14.93
N PHE A 35 3.12 30.53 15.18
CA PHE A 35 3.79 30.74 16.46
C PHE A 35 3.31 32.04 17.09
N LYS A 36 2.95 31.96 18.37
CA LYS A 36 2.80 33.14 19.21
C LYS A 36 4.07 33.28 20.03
N ILE A 37 4.69 34.45 19.91
CA ILE A 37 5.99 34.72 20.50
C ILE A 37 5.86 35.88 21.47
N ASN A 38 6.29 35.66 22.70
CA ASN A 38 6.33 36.63 23.77
C ASN A 38 7.79 36.89 24.15
N ILE A 39 8.17 38.16 24.19
CA ILE A 39 9.47 38.60 24.71
C ILE A 39 9.22 39.18 26.10
N SER A 40 9.73 38.53 27.12
CA SER A 40 9.64 38.98 28.51
C SER A 40 10.98 39.57 28.96
N THR A 41 10.96 40.50 29.92
CA THR A 41 12.18 41.12 30.47
C THR A 41 12.32 40.81 31.96
N SER A 42 13.55 40.55 32.38
CA SER A 42 13.93 40.38 33.78
C SER A 42 15.09 41.32 34.10
N THR A 43 15.11 41.88 35.31
CA THR A 43 16.18 42.78 35.75
C THR A 43 17.05 42.11 36.80
N GLU A 44 18.35 42.04 36.55
CA GLU A 44 19.34 41.60 37.54
C GLU A 44 20.15 42.79 38.05
N LYS A 45 20.28 42.90 39.37
CA LYS A 45 21.15 43.90 40.01
C LYS A 45 22.54 43.30 40.21
N ILE A 46 23.52 43.81 39.47
CA ILE A 46 24.91 43.37 39.58
C ILE A 46 25.70 44.43 40.33
N ARG A 47 26.49 44.02 41.33
CA ARG A 47 27.45 44.89 42.01
C ARG A 47 28.77 44.88 41.25
N VAL A 48 29.19 46.02 40.74
CA VAL A 48 30.43 46.19 39.98
C VAL A 48 31.38 47.09 40.77
N LYS A 49 32.62 46.65 40.93
CA LYS A 49 33.68 47.43 41.61
C LYS A 49 33.96 48.73 40.84
N ILE A 50 34.17 49.81 41.57
CA ILE A 50 34.60 51.10 41.05
C ILE A 50 36.14 51.11 41.02
N GLY A 51 36.74 51.40 39.85
CA GLY A 51 38.20 51.46 39.66
C GLY A 51 38.85 50.21 39.01
N LYS A 52 40.09 50.35 38.53
CA LYS A 52 40.85 49.27 37.86
C LYS A 52 41.51 48.31 38.87
N GLY A 53 41.63 47.02 38.53
CA GLY A 53 42.38 46.01 39.32
C GLY A 53 41.54 45.11 40.25
N ARG A 54 42.16 44.05 40.80
CA ARG A 54 41.52 42.99 41.62
C ARG A 54 40.86 43.57 42.89
N PRO A 55 39.73 43.05 43.38
CA PRO A 55 39.07 43.58 44.58
C PRO A 55 39.97 43.48 45.81
N GLY A 56 40.07 44.59 46.56
CA GLY A 56 40.78 44.68 47.84
C GLY A 56 39.82 45.08 48.97
N PRO A 57 40.28 45.13 50.23
CA PRO A 57 39.42 45.30 51.41
C PRO A 57 38.64 46.63 51.47
N PHE A 58 39.08 47.68 50.77
CA PHE A 58 38.42 49.00 50.70
C PHE A 58 37.77 49.28 49.32
N ALA A 59 37.42 48.24 48.57
CA ALA A 59 36.82 48.42 47.26
C ALA A 59 35.39 48.96 47.35
N GLU A 60 35.13 50.10 46.70
CA GLU A 60 33.77 50.63 46.52
C GLU A 60 33.06 49.93 45.36
N TYR A 61 31.75 49.74 45.50
CA TYR A 61 30.90 49.05 44.51
C TYR A 61 29.73 49.93 44.10
N ARG A 62 29.40 49.93 42.80
CA ARG A 62 28.14 50.48 42.27
C ARG A 62 27.20 49.37 41.86
N SER A 63 25.90 49.53 42.12
CA SER A 63 24.88 48.65 41.57
C SER A 63 24.51 49.08 40.16
N ILE A 64 24.63 48.17 39.20
CA ILE A 64 24.14 48.36 37.83
C ILE A 64 22.96 47.41 37.64
N THR A 65 21.85 47.94 37.13
CA THR A 65 20.70 47.13 36.72
C THR A 65 20.94 46.65 35.29
N LYS A 66 20.95 45.34 35.08
CA LYS A 66 21.08 44.71 33.78
C LYS A 66 19.71 44.13 33.38
N THR A 67 19.18 44.57 32.25
CA THR A 67 17.98 43.97 31.65
C THR A 67 18.37 42.71 30.87
N ILE A 68 17.61 41.65 31.08
CA ILE A 68 17.76 40.34 30.44
C ILE A 68 16.45 40.04 29.71
N TYR A 69 16.55 39.76 28.42
CA TYR A 69 15.41 39.33 27.60
C TYR A 69 15.26 37.82 27.62
N LEU A 70 14.03 37.37 27.78
CA LEU A 70 13.60 35.97 27.73
C LEU A 70 12.61 35.82 26.57
N LEU A 71 12.63 34.65 25.93
CA LEU A 71 11.81 34.33 24.77
C LEU A 71 10.93 33.14 25.08
N ASP A 72 9.64 33.38 25.17
CA ASP A 72 8.61 32.38 25.34
C ASP A 72 7.83 32.24 24.02
N TRP A 73 7.57 31.01 23.60
CA TRP A 73 6.83 30.77 22.37
C TRP A 73 5.87 29.60 22.55
N GLU A 74 4.73 29.69 21.89
CA GLU A 74 3.74 28.63 21.82
C GLU A 74 3.26 28.44 20.38
N ILE A 75 2.86 27.22 20.03
CA ILE A 75 2.28 26.91 18.74
C ILE A 75 0.79 27.23 18.80
N ASP A 76 0.27 27.95 17.80
CA ASP A 76 -1.17 28.12 17.64
C ASP A 76 -1.81 26.82 17.14
N ALA A 77 -2.22 25.98 18.09
CA ALA A 77 -2.85 24.70 17.83
C ALA A 77 -4.15 24.83 17.01
N LYS A 78 -4.87 25.96 17.11
CA LYS A 78 -6.10 26.17 16.33
C LYS A 78 -5.76 26.39 14.86
N ARG A 79 -4.72 27.20 14.58
CA ARG A 79 -4.26 27.42 13.21
C ARG A 79 -3.70 26.15 12.60
N LEU A 80 -2.84 25.45 13.33
CA LEU A 80 -2.24 24.19 12.86
C LEU A 80 -3.32 23.17 12.46
N LYS A 81 -4.35 22.97 13.31
CA LYS A 81 -5.46 22.05 13.04
C LYS A 81 -6.32 22.47 11.84
N LYS A 82 -6.38 23.77 11.53
CA LYS A 82 -7.10 24.26 10.35
C LYS A 82 -6.34 23.91 9.07
N GLU A 83 -5.03 24.12 9.07
CA GLU A 83 -4.17 23.78 7.93
C GLU A 83 -4.08 22.27 7.72
N GLU A 84 -3.98 21.47 8.79
CA GLU A 84 -3.99 20.00 8.73
C GLU A 84 -5.23 19.44 8.00
N ARG A 85 -6.37 20.13 8.09
CA ARG A 85 -7.60 19.72 7.37
C ARG A 85 -7.53 19.96 5.86
N ALA A 86 -6.71 20.91 5.43
CA ALA A 86 -6.50 21.24 4.02
C ALA A 86 -5.20 20.61 3.47
N ASP A 87 -4.36 20.06 4.35
CA ASP A 87 -3.16 19.33 3.95
C ASP A 87 -3.55 18.01 3.27
N GLY A 88 -3.13 17.83 2.03
CA GLY A 88 -3.48 16.67 1.21
C GLY A 88 -4.83 16.73 0.49
N ILE A 89 -5.21 17.89 -0.08
CA ILE A 89 -6.37 17.96 -0.99
C ILE A 89 -6.12 17.09 -2.24
N PHE A 90 -7.04 16.15 -2.48
CA PHE A 90 -7.01 15.27 -3.64
C PHE A 90 -8.18 15.60 -4.59
N PRO A 91 -7.98 16.43 -5.63
CA PRO A 91 -9.06 16.84 -6.51
C PRO A 91 -9.54 15.66 -7.37
N LEU A 92 -10.84 15.39 -7.31
CA LEU A 92 -11.50 14.40 -8.16
C LEU A 92 -12.41 15.13 -9.15
N LEU A 93 -12.20 14.86 -10.44
CA LEU A 93 -13.03 15.38 -11.51
C LEU A 93 -13.99 14.27 -11.96
N SER A 94 -15.29 14.58 -11.97
CA SER A 94 -16.34 13.69 -12.46
C SER A 94 -17.21 14.43 -13.46
N THR A 95 -17.55 13.78 -14.57
CA THR A 95 -18.55 14.27 -15.52
C THR A 95 -19.98 14.04 -15.03
N ASP A 96 -20.16 13.08 -14.11
CA ASP A 96 -21.43 12.81 -13.46
C ASP A 96 -21.62 13.77 -12.28
N LYS A 97 -22.68 14.58 -12.35
CA LYS A 97 -23.04 15.57 -11.31
C LYS A 97 -23.87 14.98 -10.17
N SER A 98 -24.38 13.76 -10.32
CA SER A 98 -25.23 13.10 -9.33
C SER A 98 -24.43 12.41 -8.22
N ILE A 99 -23.15 12.12 -8.47
CA ILE A 99 -22.29 11.40 -7.53
C ILE A 99 -21.83 12.29 -6.37
N GLY A 100 -22.02 11.81 -5.14
CA GLY A 100 -21.53 12.51 -3.97
C GLY A 100 -20.00 12.44 -3.85
N PRO A 101 -19.33 13.39 -3.15
CA PRO A 101 -17.87 13.38 -2.99
C PRO A 101 -17.30 12.07 -2.41
N LYS A 102 -18.01 11.46 -1.45
CA LYS A 102 -17.61 10.19 -0.85
C LYS A 102 -17.65 9.04 -1.85
N GLU A 103 -18.70 8.97 -2.66
CA GLU A 103 -18.87 7.94 -3.68
C GLU A 103 -17.84 8.10 -4.78
N ALA A 104 -17.58 9.33 -5.23
CA ALA A 104 -16.51 9.64 -6.18
C ALA A 104 -15.15 9.16 -5.68
N LEU A 105 -14.83 9.40 -4.40
CA LEU A 105 -13.58 8.92 -3.78
C LEU A 105 -13.50 7.40 -3.70
N VAL A 106 -14.61 6.73 -3.34
CA VAL A 106 -14.65 5.25 -3.28
C VAL A 106 -14.44 4.65 -4.66
N SER A 107 -15.09 5.20 -5.70
CA SER A 107 -14.92 4.78 -7.09
C SER A 107 -13.49 5.00 -7.57
N TYR A 108 -12.90 6.17 -7.29
CA TYR A 108 -11.51 6.46 -7.61
C TYR A 108 -10.55 5.46 -6.92
N LYS A 109 -10.75 5.18 -5.63
CA LYS A 109 -9.95 4.20 -4.88
C LYS A 109 -10.08 2.76 -5.37
N TYR A 110 -11.03 2.46 -6.26
CA TYR A 110 -11.11 1.16 -6.91
C TYR A 110 -10.08 1.00 -8.04
N GLN A 111 -9.65 2.09 -8.69
CA GLN A 111 -8.73 2.09 -9.83
C GLN A 111 -7.38 1.37 -9.56
N PRO A 112 -6.71 1.54 -8.40
CA PRO A 112 -5.46 0.81 -8.09
C PRO A 112 -5.58 -0.72 -8.10
N ARG A 113 -6.79 -1.27 -7.97
CA ARG A 113 -7.00 -2.73 -8.09
C ARG A 113 -6.75 -3.22 -9.50
N LEU A 114 -7.04 -2.39 -10.50
CA LEU A 114 -6.76 -2.69 -11.91
C LEU A 114 -5.25 -2.70 -12.16
N GLU A 115 -4.52 -1.70 -11.63
CA GLU A 115 -3.06 -1.64 -11.73
C GLU A 115 -2.39 -2.83 -11.05
N LYS A 116 -2.89 -3.25 -9.88
CA LYS A 116 -2.40 -4.46 -9.22
C LYS A 116 -2.61 -5.72 -10.07
N ARG A 117 -3.73 -5.82 -10.79
CA ARG A 117 -3.96 -6.93 -11.75
C ARG A 117 -2.98 -6.87 -12.91
N PHE A 118 -2.67 -5.68 -13.44
CA PHE A 118 -1.64 -5.51 -14.48
C PHE A 118 -0.22 -5.82 -13.98
N ASN A 119 0.09 -5.54 -12.73
CA ASN A 119 1.38 -5.92 -12.14
C ASN A 119 1.48 -7.43 -11.95
N GLN A 120 0.43 -8.08 -11.43
CA GLN A 120 0.36 -9.55 -11.37
C GLN A 120 0.47 -10.16 -12.77
N PHE A 121 -0.10 -9.52 -13.77
CA PHE A 121 0.03 -9.92 -15.17
C PHE A 121 1.49 -9.94 -15.64
N LYS A 122 2.25 -8.87 -15.41
CA LYS A 122 3.66 -8.79 -15.79
C LYS A 122 4.55 -9.79 -15.03
N SER A 123 4.25 -10.06 -13.75
CA SER A 123 5.11 -10.90 -12.89
C SER A 123 4.74 -12.38 -12.85
N VAL A 124 3.46 -12.73 -13.02
CA VAL A 124 2.95 -14.12 -12.88
C VAL A 124 2.78 -14.81 -14.22
N HIS A 125 2.43 -14.07 -15.27
CA HIS A 125 2.26 -14.64 -16.61
C HIS A 125 3.53 -14.55 -17.47
N GLU A 126 4.65 -14.04 -16.92
CA GLU A 126 5.89 -13.78 -17.68
C GLU A 126 5.63 -13.11 -19.03
N ALA A 127 4.56 -12.31 -19.12
CA ALA A 127 4.15 -11.62 -20.34
C ALA A 127 5.13 -10.50 -20.73
N ALA A 128 6.25 -10.40 -20.03
CA ALA A 128 7.40 -9.63 -20.43
C ALA A 128 8.67 -10.47 -20.17
N PRO A 129 9.57 -10.64 -21.17
CA PRO A 129 9.50 -10.04 -22.50
C PRO A 129 8.66 -10.87 -23.49
N ILE A 130 7.66 -10.24 -24.10
CA ILE A 130 7.01 -10.74 -25.31
C ILE A 130 8.00 -10.55 -26.48
N LEU A 131 8.69 -11.61 -26.89
CA LEU A 131 9.69 -11.59 -27.96
C LEU A 131 9.09 -11.80 -29.36
N PHE A 132 8.00 -11.10 -29.71
CA PHE A 132 7.46 -11.15 -31.07
C PHE A 132 8.03 -10.05 -31.96
N LYS A 133 8.40 -10.44 -33.18
CA LYS A 133 8.86 -9.50 -34.23
C LYS A 133 7.73 -8.68 -34.87
N ASN A 134 6.50 -9.21 -34.88
CA ASN A 134 5.35 -8.57 -35.53
C ASN A 134 4.41 -7.96 -34.47
N ILE A 135 4.10 -6.67 -34.62
CA ILE A 135 3.20 -5.89 -33.77
C ILE A 135 1.82 -6.55 -33.66
N GLN A 136 1.26 -7.06 -34.76
CA GLN A 136 -0.07 -7.71 -34.77
C GLN A 136 -0.13 -8.93 -33.84
N ARG A 137 0.99 -9.67 -33.71
CA ARG A 137 1.07 -10.81 -32.78
C ARG A 137 1.12 -10.34 -31.32
N VAL A 138 1.78 -9.22 -31.05
CA VAL A 138 1.80 -8.60 -29.72
C VAL A 138 0.39 -8.17 -29.34
N GLU A 139 -0.33 -7.49 -30.23
CA GLU A 139 -1.71 -7.04 -30.00
C GLU A 139 -2.66 -8.22 -29.74
N ALA A 140 -2.59 -9.27 -30.58
CA ALA A 140 -3.44 -10.45 -30.42
C ALA A 140 -3.20 -11.16 -29.08
N ILE A 141 -1.93 -11.26 -28.65
CA ILE A 141 -1.58 -11.90 -27.39
C ILE A 141 -1.96 -11.04 -26.19
N MET A 142 -1.77 -9.71 -26.27
CA MET A 142 -2.31 -8.81 -25.26
C MET A 142 -3.83 -8.93 -25.11
N PHE A 143 -4.55 -9.06 -26.23
CA PHE A 143 -6.00 -9.27 -26.20
C PHE A 143 -6.39 -10.59 -25.54
N LEU A 144 -5.71 -11.69 -25.87
CA LEU A 144 -5.96 -12.99 -25.24
C LEU A 144 -5.71 -12.92 -23.72
N PHE A 145 -4.64 -12.24 -23.32
CA PHE A 145 -4.35 -11.99 -21.91
C PHE A 145 -5.42 -11.15 -21.20
N PHE A 146 -6.00 -10.16 -21.86
CA PHE A 146 -7.15 -9.42 -21.31
C PHE A 146 -8.33 -10.35 -21.04
N ILE A 147 -8.64 -11.26 -21.96
CA ILE A 147 -9.70 -12.26 -21.75
C ILE A 147 -9.34 -13.16 -20.56
N ALA A 148 -8.10 -13.64 -20.47
CA ALA A 148 -7.65 -14.46 -19.36
C ALA A 148 -7.81 -13.74 -18.00
N LEU A 149 -7.46 -12.45 -17.91
CA LEU A 149 -7.65 -11.64 -16.70
C LEU A 149 -9.12 -11.48 -16.30
N ILE A 150 -10.01 -11.34 -17.29
CA ILE A 150 -11.47 -11.28 -17.05
C ILE A 150 -11.94 -12.62 -16.47
N VAL A 151 -11.57 -13.74 -17.11
CA VAL A 151 -11.92 -15.09 -16.64
C VAL A 151 -11.40 -15.33 -15.23
N GLN A 152 -10.14 -14.99 -14.95
CA GLN A 152 -9.58 -15.06 -13.59
C GLN A 152 -10.40 -14.21 -12.61
N GLY A 153 -10.79 -12.99 -12.98
CA GLY A 153 -11.62 -12.12 -12.15
C GLY A 153 -12.98 -12.73 -11.83
N ILE A 154 -13.61 -13.42 -12.79
CA ILE A 154 -14.88 -14.12 -12.61
C ILE A 154 -14.71 -15.30 -11.64
N ILE A 155 -13.65 -16.10 -11.80
CA ILE A 155 -13.34 -17.24 -10.92
C ILE A 155 -13.13 -16.76 -9.48
N GLU A 156 -12.29 -15.74 -9.27
CA GLU A 156 -12.06 -15.18 -7.93
C GLU A 156 -13.34 -14.62 -7.32
N ARG A 157 -14.15 -13.92 -8.13
CA ARG A 157 -15.43 -13.38 -7.68
C ARG A 157 -16.37 -14.51 -7.25
N LYS A 158 -16.48 -15.57 -8.05
CA LYS A 158 -17.33 -16.73 -7.75
C LYS A 158 -16.92 -17.35 -6.41
N VAL A 159 -15.65 -17.72 -6.26
CA VAL A 159 -15.14 -18.33 -5.01
C VAL A 159 -15.39 -17.41 -3.81
N ARG A 160 -15.09 -16.12 -3.91
CA ARG A 160 -15.27 -15.17 -2.79
C ARG A 160 -16.75 -14.95 -2.44
N MET A 161 -17.64 -14.96 -3.42
CA MET A 161 -19.09 -14.89 -3.18
C MET A 161 -19.59 -16.16 -2.49
N SER A 162 -19.24 -17.34 -3.02
CA SER A 162 -19.57 -18.62 -2.41
C SER A 162 -19.03 -18.74 -0.98
N MET A 163 -17.81 -18.26 -0.71
CA MET A 163 -17.24 -18.20 0.64
C MET A 163 -18.10 -17.35 1.57
N LYS A 164 -18.58 -16.19 1.11
CA LYS A 164 -19.43 -15.29 1.91
C LYS A 164 -20.78 -15.93 2.20
N GLU A 165 -21.41 -16.54 1.20
CA GLU A 165 -22.71 -17.23 1.31
C GLU A 165 -22.65 -18.41 2.28
N ARG A 166 -21.56 -19.19 2.22
CA ARG A 166 -21.35 -20.39 3.05
C ARG A 166 -20.66 -20.11 4.39
N GLY A 167 -20.38 -18.84 4.72
CA GLY A 167 -19.75 -18.45 5.98
C GLY A 167 -18.27 -18.83 6.14
N VAL A 168 -17.58 -19.16 5.04
CA VAL A 168 -16.15 -19.54 5.04
C VAL A 168 -15.29 -18.30 5.11
N LYS A 169 -14.63 -18.06 6.25
CA LYS A 169 -13.78 -16.88 6.45
C LYS A 169 -12.45 -16.92 5.70
N SER A 170 -11.86 -18.10 5.55
CA SER A 170 -10.54 -18.26 4.93
C SER A 170 -10.31 -19.67 4.40
N LEU A 171 -9.48 -19.80 3.37
CA LEU A 171 -9.09 -21.08 2.79
C LEU A 171 -7.59 -21.36 3.00
N PRO A 172 -7.19 -22.57 3.43
CA PRO A 172 -5.79 -22.95 3.62
C PRO A 172 -5.09 -23.33 2.29
N ILE A 173 -5.02 -22.40 1.34
CA ILE A 173 -4.60 -22.68 -0.06
C ILE A 173 -3.17 -22.24 -0.41
N TYR A 174 -2.48 -21.57 0.51
CA TYR A 174 -1.07 -21.21 0.33
C TYR A 174 -0.16 -22.35 0.77
N PRO A 175 1.13 -22.36 0.35
CA PRO A 175 2.12 -23.27 0.91
C PRO A 175 2.09 -23.21 2.45
N GLU A 176 2.26 -24.39 3.07
CA GLU A 176 2.09 -24.61 4.52
C GLU A 176 0.65 -24.41 5.02
N TYR A 177 -0.35 -24.56 4.16
CA TYR A 177 -1.77 -24.43 4.51
C TYR A 177 -2.14 -23.06 5.11
N ARG A 178 -1.37 -22.02 4.76
CA ARG A 178 -1.63 -20.67 5.25
C ARG A 178 -2.98 -20.15 4.75
N ARG A 179 -3.67 -19.43 5.64
CA ARG A 179 -5.03 -18.93 5.42
C ARG A 179 -5.04 -17.80 4.39
N SER A 180 -5.92 -17.93 3.41
CA SER A 180 -6.25 -16.91 2.42
C SER A 180 -7.66 -16.39 2.65
N PHE A 181 -7.79 -15.09 2.91
CA PHE A 181 -9.09 -14.40 3.03
C PHE A 181 -9.63 -13.97 1.66
N TYR A 182 -8.75 -13.80 0.69
CA TYR A 182 -9.06 -13.37 -0.67
C TYR A 182 -8.32 -14.28 -1.66
N PRO A 183 -8.82 -15.51 -1.89
CA PRO A 183 -8.17 -16.46 -2.78
C PRO A 183 -8.00 -15.85 -4.18
N THR A 184 -6.84 -16.09 -4.79
CA THR A 184 -6.53 -15.71 -6.17
C THR A 184 -6.56 -16.93 -7.08
N THR A 185 -6.89 -16.73 -8.35
CA THR A 185 -7.05 -17.85 -9.30
C THR A 185 -5.78 -18.70 -9.42
N SER A 186 -4.60 -18.09 -9.44
CA SER A 186 -3.32 -18.80 -9.43
C SER A 186 -3.17 -19.77 -8.26
N LYS A 187 -3.59 -19.37 -7.05
CA LYS A 187 -3.51 -20.25 -5.86
C LYS A 187 -4.61 -21.30 -5.84
N ILE A 188 -5.80 -20.99 -6.36
CA ILE A 188 -6.85 -21.98 -6.55
C ILE A 188 -6.35 -23.10 -7.47
N PHE A 189 -5.83 -22.77 -8.66
CA PHE A 189 -5.33 -23.78 -9.60
C PHE A 189 -4.09 -24.52 -9.12
N TYR A 190 -3.21 -23.86 -8.37
CA TYR A 190 -2.05 -24.53 -7.77
C TYR A 190 -2.43 -25.72 -6.87
N ASN A 191 -3.60 -25.67 -6.21
CA ASN A 191 -4.08 -26.80 -5.38
C ASN A 191 -4.52 -28.01 -6.22
N PHE A 192 -4.75 -27.84 -7.53
CA PHE A 192 -5.08 -28.92 -8.45
C PHE A 192 -3.89 -29.37 -9.30
N ASP A 193 -2.71 -28.77 -9.09
CA ASP A 193 -1.51 -29.15 -9.80
C ASP A 193 -1.09 -30.57 -9.42
N GLY A 194 -0.66 -31.35 -10.40
CA GLY A 194 -0.27 -32.75 -10.21
C GLY A 194 -1.39 -33.77 -10.13
N ILE A 195 -2.68 -33.36 -10.05
CA ILE A 195 -3.81 -34.31 -10.14
C ILE A 195 -3.86 -34.89 -11.55
N SER A 196 -4.03 -36.21 -11.66
CA SER A 196 -4.07 -36.91 -12.93
C SER A 196 -5.15 -37.98 -12.98
N SER A 197 -5.63 -38.23 -14.19
CA SER A 197 -6.45 -39.40 -14.51
C SER A 197 -5.85 -40.15 -15.70
N TYR A 198 -5.94 -41.47 -15.64
CA TYR A 198 -5.40 -42.38 -16.64
C TYR A 198 -6.52 -43.28 -17.14
N LYS A 199 -6.69 -43.33 -18.47
CA LYS A 199 -7.63 -44.25 -19.11
C LYS A 199 -6.86 -45.25 -19.96
N ILE A 200 -7.17 -46.53 -19.79
CA ILE A 200 -6.68 -47.62 -20.65
C ILE A 200 -7.73 -47.85 -21.73
N LEU A 201 -7.36 -47.59 -22.98
CA LEU A 201 -8.19 -47.77 -24.16
C LEU A 201 -7.81 -49.06 -24.89
N LYS A 202 -8.80 -49.82 -25.35
CA LYS A 202 -8.62 -50.92 -26.32
C LYS A 202 -9.71 -50.83 -27.36
N ASN A 203 -9.33 -50.79 -28.63
CA ASN A 203 -10.26 -50.63 -29.76
C ASN A 203 -11.20 -49.42 -29.58
N GLY A 204 -10.67 -48.29 -29.08
CA GLY A 204 -11.45 -47.07 -28.82
C GLY A 204 -12.41 -47.13 -27.62
N LYS A 205 -12.47 -48.25 -26.89
CA LYS A 205 -13.28 -48.38 -25.65
C LYS A 205 -12.41 -48.28 -24.41
N VAL A 206 -12.86 -47.52 -23.42
CA VAL A 206 -12.23 -47.44 -22.10
C VAL A 206 -12.45 -48.77 -21.39
N ILE A 207 -11.36 -49.49 -21.11
CA ILE A 207 -11.39 -50.74 -20.34
C ILE A 207 -11.22 -50.47 -18.85
N LYS A 208 -10.36 -49.51 -18.49
CA LYS A 208 -10.05 -49.21 -17.10
C LYS A 208 -9.70 -47.74 -16.94
N GLU A 209 -10.10 -47.17 -15.82
CA GLU A 209 -9.82 -45.79 -15.45
C GLU A 209 -9.18 -45.76 -14.06
N PHE A 210 -8.15 -44.94 -13.91
CA PHE A 210 -7.49 -44.63 -12.64
C PHE A 210 -7.56 -43.13 -12.44
N LYS A 211 -7.89 -42.69 -11.23
CA LYS A 211 -7.99 -41.28 -10.86
C LYS A 211 -7.29 -41.07 -9.53
N ASP A 212 -6.57 -39.96 -9.42
CA ASP A 212 -6.07 -39.53 -8.13
C ASP A 212 -7.24 -39.07 -7.24
N GLU A 213 -7.19 -39.41 -5.96
CA GLU A 213 -8.20 -38.99 -5.00
C GLU A 213 -8.07 -37.50 -4.68
N LEU A 214 -9.20 -36.79 -4.67
CA LEU A 214 -9.23 -35.38 -4.30
C LEU A 214 -9.16 -35.21 -2.78
N SER A 215 -8.23 -34.38 -2.34
CA SER A 215 -8.14 -33.93 -0.94
C SER A 215 -9.35 -33.08 -0.53
N SER A 216 -9.57 -32.96 0.78
CA SER A 216 -10.67 -32.17 1.35
C SER A 216 -10.66 -30.71 0.89
N ILE A 217 -9.48 -30.11 0.71
CA ILE A 217 -9.35 -28.73 0.22
C ILE A 217 -9.71 -28.62 -1.27
N GLN A 218 -9.34 -29.60 -2.10
CA GLN A 218 -9.69 -29.61 -3.52
C GLN A 218 -11.20 -29.77 -3.71
N LYS A 219 -11.83 -30.66 -2.92
CA LYS A 219 -13.28 -30.83 -2.91
C LYS A 219 -14.01 -29.56 -2.49
N LEU A 220 -13.54 -28.91 -1.42
CA LEU A 220 -14.06 -27.60 -0.99
C LEU A 220 -13.91 -26.53 -2.08
N LEU A 221 -12.79 -26.51 -2.80
CA LEU A 221 -12.58 -25.56 -3.90
C LEU A 221 -13.52 -25.83 -5.08
N LEU A 222 -13.74 -27.09 -5.46
CA LEU A 222 -14.72 -27.46 -6.50
C LEU A 222 -16.14 -27.08 -6.09
N ASP A 223 -16.51 -27.37 -4.85
CA ASP A 223 -17.79 -26.99 -4.27
C ASP A 223 -18.01 -25.47 -4.26
N LEU A 224 -16.99 -24.67 -3.91
CA LEU A 224 -17.06 -23.21 -3.99
C LEU A 224 -17.18 -22.67 -5.43
N LEU A 225 -16.68 -23.43 -6.41
CA LEU A 225 -16.79 -23.14 -7.84
C LEU A 225 -18.10 -23.67 -8.46
N ASP A 226 -18.93 -24.37 -7.69
CA ASP A 226 -20.09 -25.14 -8.16
C ASP A 226 -19.73 -26.12 -9.29
N ILE A 227 -18.60 -26.81 -9.16
CA ILE A 227 -18.15 -27.86 -10.08
C ILE A 227 -18.30 -29.20 -9.38
N ASN A 228 -19.01 -30.15 -10.00
CA ASN A 228 -19.09 -31.51 -9.45
C ASN A 228 -17.75 -32.23 -9.61
N GLU A 229 -17.42 -33.11 -8.66
CA GLU A 229 -16.21 -33.94 -8.73
C GLU A 229 -16.17 -34.79 -10.01
N ASP A 230 -17.34 -35.28 -10.46
CA ASP A 230 -17.46 -36.06 -11.69
C ASP A 230 -17.18 -35.22 -12.94
N ASP A 231 -17.70 -33.98 -12.99
CA ASP A 231 -17.49 -33.06 -14.12
C ASP A 231 -16.02 -32.65 -14.28
N PHE A 232 -15.33 -32.44 -13.15
CA PHE A 232 -13.89 -32.15 -13.13
C PHE A 232 -13.08 -33.29 -13.75
N ASN A 233 -13.50 -34.54 -13.51
CA ASN A 233 -12.83 -35.73 -13.99
C ASN A 233 -13.22 -36.11 -15.44
N TYR A 234 -14.35 -35.64 -15.96
CA TYR A 234 -14.92 -36.14 -17.22
C TYR A 234 -14.50 -35.40 -18.49
N LYS A 235 -13.87 -34.21 -18.42
CA LYS A 235 -13.78 -33.29 -19.58
C LYS A 235 -12.42 -33.04 -20.21
N ASN A 236 -11.40 -33.87 -19.97
CA ASN A 236 -10.15 -33.84 -20.75
C ASN A 236 -10.15 -34.95 -21.80
N LEU A 237 -10.90 -34.77 -22.89
CA LEU A 237 -10.93 -35.69 -24.03
C LEU A 237 -10.69 -34.92 -25.34
N LEU A 238 -9.46 -34.95 -25.84
CA LEU A 238 -9.19 -34.98 -27.27
C LEU A 238 -8.82 -36.43 -27.59
N LEU A 239 -9.70 -37.10 -28.32
CA LEU A 239 -9.58 -38.52 -28.66
C LEU A 239 -8.42 -38.72 -29.65
N ASP A 240 -7.39 -39.47 -29.23
CA ASP A 240 -6.44 -40.08 -30.17
C ASP A 240 -6.87 -41.55 -30.39
N PRO A 241 -7.15 -42.01 -31.63
CA PRO A 241 -7.63 -43.35 -31.91
C PRO A 241 -6.59 -44.47 -31.73
N SER A 242 -5.31 -44.12 -31.52
CA SER A 242 -4.25 -45.09 -31.33
C SER A 242 -4.26 -45.59 -29.88
N GLY A 243 -4.37 -46.90 -29.66
CA GLY A 243 -4.53 -47.56 -28.35
C GLY A 243 -3.38 -47.33 -27.36
N THR A 244 -3.24 -46.10 -26.90
CA THR A 244 -2.14 -45.57 -26.10
C THR A 244 -2.69 -45.14 -24.74
N ILE A 245 -1.92 -45.35 -23.68
CA ILE A 245 -2.26 -44.85 -22.34
C ILE A 245 -2.34 -43.32 -22.43
N GLN A 246 -3.53 -42.76 -22.26
CA GLN A 246 -3.73 -41.31 -22.31
C GLN A 246 -3.66 -40.77 -20.87
N LYS A 247 -2.62 -39.98 -20.58
CA LYS A 247 -2.49 -39.25 -19.30
C LYS A 247 -3.22 -37.92 -19.43
N CYS A 248 -4.34 -37.77 -18.73
CA CYS A 248 -5.03 -36.50 -18.60
C CYS A 248 -4.52 -35.81 -17.34
N ARG A 249 -3.79 -34.69 -17.49
CA ARG A 249 -3.41 -33.85 -16.35
C ARG A 249 -4.59 -32.95 -15.99
N GLY A 250 -4.93 -32.88 -14.70
CA GLY A 250 -5.68 -31.77 -14.13
C GLY A 250 -4.93 -30.45 -14.34
N PHE A 251 -5.66 -29.33 -14.32
CA PHE A 251 -5.19 -27.97 -14.60
C PHE A 251 -3.67 -27.78 -14.38
N SER A 252 -2.90 -27.80 -15.46
CA SER A 252 -1.48 -27.41 -15.40
C SER A 252 -1.42 -25.89 -15.33
N PRO A 253 -0.83 -25.30 -14.26
CA PRO A 253 -0.66 -23.85 -14.18
C PRO A 253 0.11 -23.27 -15.37
N GLN A 254 0.94 -24.09 -16.03
CA GLN A 254 1.74 -23.71 -17.20
C GLN A 254 0.92 -23.67 -18.50
N LEU A 255 -0.16 -24.45 -18.63
CA LEU A 255 -1.00 -24.47 -19.84
C LEU A 255 -2.04 -23.34 -19.87
N MET A 256 -2.27 -22.66 -18.74
CA MET A 256 -3.23 -21.55 -18.64
C MET A 256 -2.57 -20.16 -18.81
N ILE A 257 -1.32 -20.13 -19.28
CA ILE A 257 -0.53 -18.93 -19.59
C ILE A 257 -0.50 -18.69 -21.12
N ILE A 258 -1.49 -19.22 -21.87
CA ILE A 258 -1.71 -18.82 -23.26
C ILE A 258 -2.72 -17.68 -23.28
#